data_AF-A0A924IWM9-F1
#
_entry.id   AF-A0A924IWM9-F1
#
_cell.length_a   1.000
_cell.length_b   1.000
_cell.length_c   1.000
_cell.angle_alpha   90.00
_cell.angle_beta   90.00
_cell.angle_gamma   90.00
#
_symmetry.space_group_name_H-M   'P 1'
#
loop_
_entity.id
_entity.type
_entity.pdbx_description
1 polymer ?
#
loop_
_entity_poly.entity_id
_entity_poly.type
_entity_poly.pdbx_seq_one_letter_code
_entity_poly.pdbx_strand_id
1 'polypeptide(L)' 'MKIRINGNSVRLRLSKTEVASFCSDGYLEEKTEFGTAAFTYKLQRNDYSATMDAGFEDGTMTMYIPTQLM' A
#
# COMPACT_ATOMS: atom_id res chain seq x y z
N MET A 1 2.69 -3.37 -8.26
CA MET A 1 1.33 -3.21 -7.68
C MET A 1 0.55 -2.19 -8.51
N LYS A 2 -0.81 -2.16 -8.48
CA LYS A 2 -1.56 -1.02 -9.04
C LYS A 2 -2.68 -0.52 -8.13
N ILE A 3 -2.97 0.77 -8.24
CA ILE A 3 -4.04 1.46 -7.53
C ILE A 3 -5.21 1.77 -8.47
N ARG A 4 -6.44 1.71 -7.94
CA ARG A 4 -7.66 2.25 -8.57
C ARG A 4 -8.38 3.14 -7.57
N ILE A 5 -8.81 4.31 -8.03
CA ILE A 5 -9.55 5.29 -7.23
C ILE A 5 -10.93 5.49 -7.86
N ASN A 6 -11.99 5.43 -7.06
CA ASN A 6 -13.35 5.73 -7.48
C ASN A 6 -14.07 6.51 -6.36
N GLY A 7 -14.27 7.81 -6.57
CA GLY A 7 -14.73 8.71 -5.51
C GLY A 7 -13.81 8.64 -4.30
N ASN A 8 -14.38 8.53 -3.11
CA ASN A 8 -13.64 8.34 -1.86
C ASN A 8 -13.35 6.85 -1.55
N SER A 9 -12.97 6.09 -2.57
CA SER A 9 -12.64 4.67 -2.42
C SER A 9 -11.36 4.34 -3.16
N VAL A 10 -10.46 3.63 -2.48
CA VAL A 10 -9.20 3.15 -3.02
C VAL A 10 -9.17 1.63 -3.00
N ARG A 11 -8.73 1.04 -4.10
CA ARG A 11 -8.47 -0.40 -4.21
C ARG A 11 -7.05 -0.63 -4.70
N LEU A 12 -6.26 -1.34 -3.90
CA LEU A 12 -4.98 -1.87 -4.31
C LEU A 12 -5.18 -3.25 -4.94
N ARG A 13 -4.51 -3.49 -6.06
CA ARG A 13 -4.47 -4.81 -6.70
C ARG A 13 -3.03 -5.27 -6.78
N LEU A 14 -2.81 -6.41 -6.15
CA LEU A 14 -1.55 -7.13 -6.13
C LEU A 14 -1.60 -8.30 -7.10
N SER A 15 -0.48 -8.60 -7.74
CA SER A 15 -0.26 -9.87 -8.43
C SER A 15 0.09 -10.97 -7.41
N LYS A 16 0.07 -12.24 -7.83
CA LYS A 16 0.45 -13.36 -6.93
C LYS A 16 1.89 -13.24 -6.43
N THR A 17 2.81 -12.80 -7.30
CA THR A 17 4.22 -12.60 -6.94
C THR A 17 4.38 -11.44 -5.97
N GLU A 18 3.65 -10.34 -6.17
CA GLU A 18 3.64 -9.20 -5.24
C GLU A 18 3.10 -9.61 -3.87
N VAL A 19 2.00 -10.38 -3.79
CA VAL A 19 1.51 -10.91 -2.51
C VAL A 19 2.59 -11.75 -1.83
N ALA A 20 3.26 -12.65 -2.56
CA ALA A 20 4.33 -13.47 -1.98
C ALA A 20 5.50 -12.62 -1.45
N SER A 21 5.95 -11.61 -2.21
CA SER A 21 6.98 -10.66 -1.77
C SER A 21 6.53 -9.91 -0.53
N PHE A 22 5.27 -9.44 -0.47
CA PHE A 22 4.76 -8.76 0.71
C PHE A 22 4.65 -9.67 1.95
N CYS A 23 4.26 -10.94 1.78
CA CYS A 23 4.25 -11.93 2.85
C CYS A 23 5.66 -12.25 3.37
N SER A 24 6.69 -12.18 2.53
CA SER A 24 8.09 -12.34 2.93
C SER A 24 8.61 -11.07 3.61
N ASP A 25 8.52 -9.94 2.91
CA ASP A 25 9.31 -8.74 3.20
C ASP A 25 8.54 -7.73 4.03
N GLY A 26 7.21 -7.87 4.14
CA GLY A 26 6.33 -6.97 4.88
C GLY A 26 6.18 -5.58 4.24
N TYR A 27 6.67 -5.39 3.02
CA TYR A 27 6.71 -4.10 2.36
C TYR A 27 6.52 -4.23 0.85
N LEU A 28 5.74 -3.31 0.27
CA LEU A 28 5.67 -3.07 -1.17
C LEU A 28 5.42 -1.60 -1.43
N GLU A 29 6.09 -1.04 -2.43
CA GLU A 29 5.94 0.35 -2.84
C GLU A 29 5.88 0.47 -4.35
N GLU A 30 5.06 1.41 -4.82
CA GLU A 30 5.03 1.86 -6.20
C GLU A 30 4.87 3.38 -6.24
N LYS A 31 5.27 3.96 -7.37
CA LYS A 31 5.20 5.41 -7.60
C LYS A 31 4.63 5.72 -8.96
N THR A 32 3.82 6.77 -9.03
CA THR A 32 3.36 7.39 -10.28
C THR A 32 3.94 8.78 -10.38
N GLU A 33 4.71 9.03 -11.43
CA GLU A 33 5.37 10.31 -11.66
C GLU A 33 4.42 11.31 -12.32
N PHE A 34 4.42 12.54 -11.79
CA PHE A 34 3.65 13.69 -12.26
C PHE A 34 4.59 14.88 -12.48
N GLY A 35 5.42 14.81 -13.51
CA GLY A 35 6.40 15.86 -13.81
C GLY A 35 7.36 16.08 -12.65
N THR A 36 7.17 17.15 -11.90
CA THR A 36 8.01 17.50 -10.73
C THR A 36 7.54 16.86 -9.42
N ALA A 37 6.38 16.20 -9.41
CA ALA A 37 5.82 15.55 -8.24
C ALA A 37 5.69 14.04 -8.45
N ALA A 38 5.46 13.33 -7.35
CA ALA A 38 5.26 11.91 -7.34
C ALA A 38 4.12 11.56 -6.40
N PHE A 39 3.25 10.65 -6.85
CA PHE A 39 2.32 9.98 -5.95
C PHE A 39 2.87 8.60 -5.65
N THR A 40 3.24 8.39 -4.40
CA THR A 40 3.74 7.10 -3.91
C THR A 40 2.62 6.39 -3.18
N TYR A 41 2.52 5.08 -3.36
CA TYR A 41 1.58 4.25 -2.63
C TYR A 41 2.26 2.96 -2.21
N LYS A 42 2.15 2.65 -0.92
CA LYS A 42 2.83 1.51 -0.32
C LYS A 42 1.91 0.69 0.57
N LEU A 43 2.16 -0.63 0.61
CA LEU A 43 1.70 -1.49 1.68
C LEU A 43 2.82 -1.70 2.67
N GLN A 44 2.49 -1.59 3.94
CA GLN A 44 3.40 -1.85 5.03
C GLN A 44 2.72 -2.77 6.04
N ARG A 45 3.41 -3.83 6.43
CA ARG A 45 2.98 -4.69 7.51
C ARG A 45 2.95 -3.91 8.82
N ASN A 46 1.90 -4.13 9.60
CA ASN A 46 1.76 -3.56 10.92
C ASN A 46 1.54 -4.68 11.94
N ASP A 47 2.50 -4.85 12.85
CA ASP A 47 2.44 -5.90 13.88
C ASP A 47 1.74 -5.44 15.16
N TYR A 48 1.41 -4.15 15.25
CA TYR A 48 0.91 -3.51 16.47
C TYR A 48 -0.60 -3.29 16.47
N SER A 49 -1.25 -3.31 15.30
CA SER A 49 -2.69 -3.09 15.16
C SER A 49 -3.37 -4.31 14.58
N ALA A 50 -4.54 -4.65 15.13
CA ALA A 50 -5.43 -5.68 14.59
C ALA A 50 -6.32 -5.17 13.45
N THR A 51 -6.33 -3.86 13.19
CA THR A 51 -7.16 -3.22 12.16
C THR A 51 -6.29 -2.66 11.04
N MET A 52 -6.78 -2.77 9.80
CA MET A 52 -6.19 -2.04 8.68
C MET A 52 -6.33 -0.54 8.90
N ASP A 53 -5.30 0.20 8.53
CA ASP A 53 -5.28 1.65 8.61
C ASP A 53 -4.63 2.24 7.36
N ALA A 54 -4.91 3.52 7.07
CA ALA A 54 -4.31 4.23 5.95
C ALA A 54 -3.93 5.66 6.33
N GLY A 55 -2.68 6.02 6.03
CA GLY A 55 -2.16 7.38 6.20
C GLY A 55 -1.80 8.00 4.85
N PHE A 56 -1.79 9.33 4.80
CA PHE A 56 -1.26 10.09 3.67
C PHE A 56 -0.38 11.23 4.17
N GLU A 57 0.90 11.17 3.83
CA GLU A 57 1.92 12.15 4.23
C GLU A 57 2.92 12.31 3.09
N ASP A 58 3.35 13.54 2.80
CA ASP A 58 4.37 13.85 1.79
C ASP A 58 4.19 13.17 0.42
N GLY A 59 2.95 13.19 -0.09
CA GLY A 59 2.64 12.56 -1.39
C GLY A 59 2.61 11.03 -1.37
N THR A 60 2.73 10.43 -0.19
CA THR A 60 2.79 8.98 0.02
C THR A 60 1.58 8.47 0.77
N MET A 61 0.79 7.63 0.11
CA MET A 61 -0.28 6.86 0.75
C MET A 61 0.29 5.56 1.32
N THR A 62 0.13 5.34 2.61
CA THR A 62 0.56 4.10 3.28
C THR A 62 -0.65 3.31 3.73
N MET A 63 -0.78 2.07 3.26
CA MET A 63 -1.78 1.13 3.76
C MET A 63 -1.10 0.15 4.73
N TYR A 64 -1.53 0.19 5.98
CA TYR A 64 -1.03 -0.66 7.05
C TYR A 64 -1.86 -1.93 7.12
N ILE A 65 -1.23 -3.09 6.91
CA ILE A 65 -1.89 -4.40 6.95
C ILE A 65 -1.45 -5.16 8.21
N PRO A 66 -2.38 -5.46 9.13
CA PRO A 66 -2.16 -6.35 10.26
C PRO A 66 -1.56 -7.69 9.86
N THR A 67 -0.60 -8.20 10.63
CA THR A 67 -0.03 -9.54 10.41
C THR A 67 -1.06 -10.65 10.54
N GLN A 68 -2.10 -10.46 11.35
CA GLN A 68 -3.15 -11.45 11.57
C GLN A 68 -4.08 -11.64 10.36
N LEU A 69 -4.00 -10.76 9.35
CA LEU A 69 -4.77 -10.85 8.11
C LEU A 69 -3.99 -11.47 6.95
N MET A 70 -2.73 -11.88 7.17
CA MET A 70 -1.87 -12.56 6.19
C MET A 70 -1.76 -14.04 6.49
#